data_AF-A0A645I2I3-F1
#
_entry.id   AF-A0A645I2I3-F1
#
_cell.length_a   1.000
_cell.length_b   1.000
_cell.length_c   1.000
_cell.angle_alpha   90.00
_cell.angle_beta   90.00
_cell.angle_gamma   90.00
#
_symmetry.space_group_name_H-M   'P 1'
#
loop_
_entity.id
_entity.type
_entity.pdbx_description
1 polymer ?
#
loop_
_entity_poly.entity_id
_entity_poly.type
_entity_poly.pdbx_seq_one_letter_code
_entity_poly.pdbx_strand_id
1 'polypeptide(L)' 'MREKGYDPVNQIVGYLLSGDPTYITSYNNARYLISRMERDELLEELVRAYVEGK' A
#
# COMPACT_ATOMS: atom_id res chain seq x y z
N MET A 1 9.36 -1.34 -5.75
CA MET A 1 9.37 -2.48 -4.79
C MET A 1 10.10 -3.69 -5.36
N ARG A 2 9.65 -4.27 -6.49
CA ARG A 2 10.35 -5.38 -7.16
C ARG A 2 11.78 -5.02 -7.60
N GLU A 3 11.98 -3.80 -8.11
CA GLU A 3 13.31 -3.24 -8.43
C GLU A 3 14.26 -3.15 -7.23
N LYS A 4 13.74 -3.28 -6.00
CA LYS A 4 14.51 -3.26 -4.75
C LYS A 4 14.50 -4.61 -4.03
N GLY A 5 13.99 -5.66 -4.66
CA GLY A 5 13.93 -7.02 -4.10
C GLY A 5 12.78 -7.28 -3.11
N TYR A 6 11.82 -6.35 -2.98
CA TYR A 6 10.68 -6.53 -2.09
C TYR A 6 9.48 -7.11 -2.83
N ASP A 7 8.77 -8.04 -2.19
CA ASP A 7 7.43 -8.46 -2.63
C ASP A 7 6.42 -7.33 -2.37
N PRO A 8 5.84 -6.71 -3.42
CA PRO A 8 4.91 -5.61 -3.24
C PRO A 8 3.67 -5.98 -2.42
N VAL A 9 3.18 -7.21 -2.53
CA VAL A 9 1.96 -7.63 -1.82
C VAL A 9 2.22 -7.63 -0.32
N ASN A 10 3.30 -8.25 0.13
CA ASN A 10 3.65 -8.31 1.55
C ASN A 10 3.92 -6.92 2.14
N GLN A 11 4.53 -6.00 1.37
CA GLN A 11 4.77 -4.64 1.84
C GLN A 11 3.48 -3.84 1.98
N ILE A 12 2.55 -3.97 1.03
CA ILE A 12 1.25 -3.31 1.10
C ILE A 12 0.42 -3.89 2.25
N VAL A 13 0.41 -5.21 2.43
CA VAL A 13 -0.27 -5.86 3.56
C VAL A 13 0.32 -5.40 4.90
N GLY A 14 1.65 -5.37 5.02
CA GLY A 14 2.33 -4.88 6.23
C GLY A 14 1.99 -3.43 6.54
N TYR A 15 1.96 -2.56 5.53
CA TYR A 15 1.55 -1.17 5.67
C TYR A 15 0.08 -1.04 6.11
N LEU A 16 -0.84 -1.76 5.48
CA LEU A 16 -2.27 -1.68 5.82
C LEU A 16 -2.53 -2.11 7.27
N LEU A 17 -1.90 -3.20 7.72
CA LEU A 17 -2.07 -3.73 9.08
C LEU A 17 -1.41 -2.85 10.16
N SER A 18 -0.18 -2.38 9.92
CA SER A 18 0.60 -1.66 10.93
C SER A 18 0.40 -0.14 10.91
N GLY A 19 0.10 0.42 9.73
CA GLY A 19 0.15 1.85 9.47
C GLY A 19 1.56 2.42 9.35
N ASP A 20 2.60 1.60 9.43
CA ASP A 20 3.99 2.05 9.37
C ASP A 20 4.42 2.27 7.91
N PRO A 21 4.68 3.52 7.48
CA PRO A 21 5.07 3.83 6.10
C PRO A 21 6.44 3.27 5.72
N THR A 22 7.23 2.73 6.66
CA THR A 22 8.55 2.15 6.36
C THR A 22 8.48 0.89 5.49
N TYR A 23 7.36 0.14 5.52
CA TYR A 23 7.08 -0.96 4.60
C TYR A 23 7.09 -0.50 3.13
N ILE A 24 6.76 0.77 2.87
CA ILE A 24 6.75 1.32 1.52
C ILE A 24 8.10 1.95 1.22
N THR A 25 8.71 1.56 0.10
CA THR A 25 9.97 2.16 -0.36
C THR A 25 9.80 3.65 -0.67
N SER A 26 10.83 4.45 -0.45
CA SER A 26 10.85 5.88 -0.84
C SER A 26 11.09 6.09 -2.34
N TYR A 27 11.36 5.03 -3.10
CA TYR A 27 11.56 5.11 -4.55
C TYR A 27 10.38 5.78 -5.25
N ASN A 28 10.67 6.71 -6.16
CA ASN A 28 9.67 7.51 -6.90
C ASN A 28 8.62 8.18 -5.99
N ASN A 29 9.04 8.63 -4.80
CA ASN A 29 8.15 9.26 -3.82
C ASN A 29 6.99 8.38 -3.32
N ALA A 30 7.04 7.05 -3.52
CA ALA A 30 5.93 6.16 -3.19
C ALA A 30 5.51 6.24 -1.71
N ARG A 31 6.49 6.23 -0.78
CA ARG A 31 6.22 6.42 0.66
C ARG A 31 5.53 7.74 0.96
N TYR A 32 5.94 8.82 0.31
CA TYR A 32 5.33 10.14 0.52
C TYR A 32 3.89 10.15 0.02
N LEU A 33 3.64 9.60 -1.16
CA LEU A 33 2.30 9.57 -1.77
C LEU A 33 1.31 8.76 -0.94
N ILE A 34 1.69 7.56 -0.50
CA ILE A 34 0.78 6.69 0.26
C ILE A 34 0.49 7.23 1.67
N SER A 35 1.42 7.97 2.27
CA SER A 35 1.23 8.58 3.60
C SER A 35 0.32 9.82 3.56
N ARG A 36 -0.06 10.30 2.37
CA ARG A 36 -1.02 11.40 2.20
C ARG A 36 -2.48 10.94 2.11
N MET A 37 -2.69 9.64 2.00
CA MET A 37 -4.02 9.04 1.92
C MET A 37 -4.37 8.45 3.27
N GLU A 38 -5.64 8.57 3.66
CA GLU A 38 -6.13 7.85 4.84
C GLU A 38 -6.18 6.35 4.52
N ARG A 39 -5.85 5.52 5.51
CA ARG A 39 -5.71 4.07 5.30
C ARG A 39 -7.05 3.38 5.09
N ASP A 40 -8.09 3.89 5.72
CA ASP A 40 -9.47 3.44 5.53
C ASP A 40 -9.96 3.73 4.11
N GLU A 41 -9.65 4.91 3.54
CA GLU A 41 -9.92 5.22 2.13
C GLU A 41 -9.22 4.23 1.19
N LEU A 42 -7.94 3.95 1.44
CA LEU A 42 -7.18 2.98 0.66
C LEU A 42 -7.78 1.56 0.77
N LEU A 43 -8.17 1.15 1.99
CA LEU A 43 -8.76 -0.17 2.22
C LEU A 43 -10.17 -0.28 1.59
N GLU A 44 -10.99 0.76 1.68
CA GLU A 44 -12.31 0.82 1.08
C GLU A 44 -12.21 0.61 -0.44
N GLU A 45 -11.30 1.33 -1.10
CA GLU A 45 -11.10 1.21 -2.55
C GLU A 45 -10.62 -0.19 -2.94
N LEU A 46 -9.71 -0.78 -2.17
CA LEU A 46 -9.26 -2.17 -2.39
C LEU A 46 -10.40 -3.19 -2.25
N VAL A 47 -11.28 -3.01 -1.26
CA VAL A 47 -12.44 -3.89 -1.05
C VAL A 47 -13.46 -3.70 -2.16
N ARG A 48 -13.74 -2.45 -2.55
CA ARG A 48 -14.64 -2.11 -3.66
C ARG A 48 -14.19 -2.77 -4.96
N ALA A 49 -12.92 -2.59 -5.33
CA ALA A 49 -12.34 -3.20 -6.52
C ALA A 49 -12.40 -4.74 -6.50
N TYR A 50 -12.20 -5.37 -5.33
CA TYR A 50 -12.32 -6.81 -5.16
C TYR A 50 -13.76 -7.32 -5.34
N VAL A 51 -14.76 -6.56 -4.86
CA VAL A 51 -16.17 -6.91 -5.00
C VAL A 51 -16.66 -6.68 -6.44
N GLU A 52 -16.23 -5.61 -7.10
CA GLU A 52 -16.59 -5.29 -8.49
C GLU A 52 -15.90 -6.23 -9.51
N GLY A 53 -14.70 -6.71 -9.19
CA GLY A 53 -13.98 -7.70 -10.00
C GLY A 53 -14.47 -9.14 -9.82
N LYS A 54 -15.52 -9.37 -9.02
CA LYS A 54 -16.20 -10.66 -8.88
C LYS A 54 -17.39 -10.80 -9.82
#